data_AF-A0AAU3YET0-F1
#
_entry.id   AF-A0AAU3YET0-F1
#
_cell.length_a   1.000
_cell.length_b   1.000
_cell.length_c   1.000
_cell.angle_alpha   90.00
_cell.angle_beta   90.00
_cell.angle_gamma   90.00
#
_symmetry.space_group_name_H-M   'P 1'
#
loop_
_entity.id
_entity.type
_entity.pdbx_description
1 polymer ?
#
loop_
_entity_poly.entity_id
_entity_poly.type
_entity_poly.pdbx_seq_one_letter_code
_entity_poly.pdbx_strand_id
1 'polypeptide(L)' 'MAQQQHSHTTTVVEQGRFCLARCSCGWRGPARRARSKARSDADDHLDSAGPAA' A
#
# COMPACT_ATOMS: atom_id res chain seq x y z
N MET A 1 -18.41 4.88 -10.15
CA MET A 1 -18.31 4.40 -8.75
C MET A 1 -17.89 2.93 -8.79
N ALA A 2 -16.60 2.65 -8.98
CA ALA A 2 -16.09 1.28 -9.15
C ALA A 2 -15.89 0.62 -7.78
N GLN A 3 -16.40 -0.60 -7.66
CA GLN A 3 -16.57 -1.36 -6.43
C GLN A 3 -15.22 -1.73 -5.80
N GLN A 4 -15.00 -1.30 -4.55
CA GLN A 4 -13.82 -1.64 -3.74
C GLN A 4 -14.08 -2.88 -2.87
N GLN A 5 -14.69 -3.91 -3.45
CA GLN A 5 -15.12 -5.08 -2.69
C GLN A 5 -13.99 -6.14 -2.74
N HIS A 6 -13.28 -6.29 -1.62
CA HIS A 6 -12.33 -7.35 -1.27
C HIS A 6 -10.92 -7.41 -1.92
N SER A 7 -10.64 -6.71 -3.02
CA SER A 7 -9.26 -6.67 -3.55
C SER A 7 -8.44 -5.55 -2.89
N HIS A 8 -7.76 -5.86 -1.79
CA HIS A 8 -6.75 -4.97 -1.22
C HIS A 8 -5.67 -4.72 -2.28
N THR A 9 -5.56 -3.48 -2.76
CA THR A 9 -4.54 -3.08 -3.74
C THR A 9 -3.65 -2.04 -3.09
N THR A 10 -2.39 -2.38 -2.86
CA THR A 10 -1.41 -1.43 -2.35
C THR A 10 -0.64 -0.80 -3.50
N THR A 11 -0.55 0.52 -3.48
CA THR A 11 0.23 1.31 -4.43
C THR A 11 1.25 2.13 -3.65
N VAL A 12 2.51 2.08 -4.07
CA VAL A 12 3.53 2.99 -3.55
C VAL A 12 3.43 4.30 -4.32
N VAL A 13 3.19 5.40 -3.62
CA VAL A 13 3.19 6.74 -4.19
C VAL A 13 4.42 7.51 -3.75
N GLU A 14 4.95 8.32 -4.66
CA GLU A 14 6.17 9.10 -4.45
C GLU A 14 5.80 10.56 -4.29
N GLN A 15 6.05 11.10 -3.10
CA GLN A 15 5.84 12.48 -2.75
C GLN A 15 7.20 13.16 -2.58
N GLY A 16 7.74 13.66 -3.70
CA GLY A 16 9.06 14.29 -3.75
C GLY A 16 10.18 13.31 -3.40
N ARG A 17 10.84 13.53 -2.25
CA ARG A 17 11.92 12.67 -1.74
C ARG A 17 11.44 11.49 -0.88
N PHE A 18 10.14 11.33 -0.70
CA PHE A 18 9.54 10.30 0.15
C PHE A 18 8.66 9.38 -0.68
N CYS A 19 8.69 8.10 -0.35
CA CYS A 19 7.81 7.06 -0.84
C CYS A 19 6.89 6.65 0.32
N LEU A 20 5.60 6.51 0.05
CA LEU A 20 4.61 6.03 1.00
C LEU A 20 3.70 5.00 0.33
N ALA A 21 3.39 3.93 1.06
CA ALA A 21 2.40 2.95 0.62
C ALA A 21 0.99 3.47 0.90
N ARG A 22 0.04 3.24 -0.01
CA ARG A 22 -1.39 3.40 0.27
C ARG A 22 -2.15 2.18 -0.22
N CYS A 23 -3.11 1.75 0.57
CA CYS A 23 -4.07 0.71 0.20
C CYS A 23 -5.37 1.35 -0.28
N SER A 24 -6.03 0.73 -1.26
CA SER A 24 -7.41 1.04 -1.64
C SER A 24 -8.41 0.94 -0.47
N CYS A 25 -8.08 0.17 0.56
CA CYS A 25 -8.82 0.04 1.81
C CYS A 25 -8.72 1.26 2.76
N GLY A 26 -7.93 2.27 2.41
CA GLY A 26 -7.75 3.48 3.21
C GLY A 26 -6.50 3.47 4.12
N TRP A 27 -5.83 2.33 4.24
CA TRP A 27 -4.55 2.23 4.96
C TRP A 27 -3.45 3.02 4.26
N ARG A 28 -2.57 3.65 5.05
CA ARG A 28 -1.44 4.43 4.58
C ARG A 28 -0.22 4.06 5.38
N GLY A 29 0.76 3.53 4.68
CA GLY A 29 2.07 3.22 5.21
C GLY A 29 2.84 4.49 5.59
N PRO A 30 3.83 4.36 6.46
CA PRO A 30 4.65 5.46 6.92
C PRO A 30 5.57 6.02 5.80
N ALA A 31 5.95 7.29 5.91
CA ALA A 31 6.87 7.92 4.94
C ALA A 31 8.27 7.27 5.01
N ARG A 32 8.73 6.69 3.89
CA ARG A 32 10.04 6.06 3.74
C ARG A 32 10.82 6.73 2.62
N ARG A 33 12.11 6.99 2.79
CA ARG A 33 12.94 7.54 1.71
C ARG A 33 13.27 6.50 0.63
N ALA A 34 13.37 5.23 1.03
CA ALA A 34 13.66 4.12 0.13
C ALA A 34 12.37 3.52 -0.46
N ARG A 35 12.27 3.51 -1.80
CA ARG A 35 11.12 2.90 -2.52
C ARG A 35 10.99 1.41 -2.23
N SER A 36 12.11 0.69 -2.12
CA SER A 36 12.12 -0.74 -1.75
C SER A 36 11.51 -0.97 -0.37
N LYS A 37 11.83 -0.11 0.62
CA LYS A 37 11.27 -0.22 1.97
C LYS A 37 9.78 0.11 2.03
N ALA A 38 9.33 1.12 1.28
CA ALA A 38 7.91 1.42 1.12
C ALA A 38 7.15 0.28 0.42
N ARG A 39 7.82 -0.44 -0.49
CA ARG A 39 7.23 -1.60 -1.16
C ARG A 39 7.11 -2.81 -0.24
N SER A 40 8.11 -3.13 0.58
CA SER A 40 7.96 -4.19 1.60
C SER A 40 6.83 -3.90 2.58
N ASP A 41 6.65 -2.65 2.98
CA ASP A 41 5.56 -2.23 3.86
C ASP A 41 4.17 -2.40 3.21
N ALA A 42 4.07 -2.10 1.92
CA ALA A 42 2.88 -2.40 1.11
C ALA A 42 2.62 -3.92 1.01
N ASP A 43 3.67 -4.71 0.77
CA ASP A 43 3.59 -6.17 0.63
C ASP A 43 3.17 -6.85 1.94
N ASP A 44 3.77 -6.45 3.06
CA ASP A 44 3.42 -6.88 4.42
C ASP A 44 1.96 -6.52 4.74
N HIS A 45 1.49 -5.35 4.32
CA HIS A 45 0.08 -4.98 4.46
C HIS A 45 -0.84 -5.81 3.57
N LEU A 46 -0.45 -6.17 2.35
CA LEU A 46 -1.23 -7.06 1.50
C LEU A 46 -1.34 -8.48 2.09
N ASP A 47 -0.22 -8.99 2.61
CA ASP A 47 -0.16 -10.28 3.29
C ASP A 47 -1.02 -10.28 4.56
N SER A 48 -0.88 -9.25 5.40
CA SER A 48 -1.66 -9.09 6.63
C SER A 48 -3.13 -8.80 6.39
N ALA A 49 -3.48 -8.01 5.36
CA ALA A 49 -4.86 -7.71 5.02
C ALA A 49 -5.56 -8.90 4.36
N GLY A 50 -4.77 -9.86 3.85
CA GLY A 50 -5.25 -11.01 3.10
C GLY A 50 -5.81 -10.58 1.74
N PRO A 51 -5.33 -11.11 0.61
CA PRO A 51 -6.18 -11.13 -0.56
C PRO A 51 -7.38 -12.02 -0.18
N ALA A 52 -8.61 -11.52 -0.26
CA ALA A 52 -9.74 -12.43 -0.22
C ALA A 52 -9.51 -13.47 -1.33
N ALA A 53 -9.34 -14.72 -0.90
CA ALA A 53 -8.98 -15.88 -1.72
C ALA A 53 -9.92 -16.09 -2.91
#